data_AF-A0AAU3EXR4-F1
#
_entry.id   AF-A0AAU3EXR4-F1
#
_cell.length_a   1.000
_cell.length_b   1.000
_cell.length_c   1.000
_cell.angle_alpha   90.00
_cell.angle_beta   90.00
_cell.angle_gamma   90.00
#
_symmetry.space_group_name_H-M   'P 1'
#
loop_
_entity.id
_entity.type
_entity.pdbx_description
1 polymer ?
#
loop_
_entity_poly.entity_id
_entity_poly.type
_entity_poly.pdbx_seq_one_letter_code
_entity_poly.pdbx_strand_id
1 'polypeptide(L)'
;MTTQRPLSDFPSAVGVQRPMGACGIMKHFAALGAKEIEEEERRLGFLNNRLRNESDPVKAEQLRQDIAALEAELESDRLAQTVIEEEISARCGP
;
A
#
# COMPACT_ATOMS: atom_id res chain seq x y z
N MET A 1 5.09 -5.84 -65.31
CA MET A 1 4.49 -4.76 -64.51
C MET A 1 3.86 -5.41 -63.29
N THR A 2 4.52 -5.35 -62.14
CA THR A 2 4.08 -6.03 -60.92
C THR A 2 3.98 -4.98 -59.82
N THR A 3 2.75 -4.62 -59.48
CA THR A 3 2.42 -3.60 -58.47
C THR A 3 2.62 -4.18 -57.07
N GLN A 4 3.62 -3.70 -56.35
CA GLN A 4 3.74 -3.88 -54.89
C GLN A 4 2.71 -2.97 -54.20
N ARG A 5 1.83 -3.55 -53.39
CA ARG A 5 1.02 -2.81 -52.41
C ARG A 5 1.76 -2.83 -51.07
N PRO A 6 1.98 -1.69 -50.39
CA PRO A 6 2.51 -1.70 -49.04
C PRO A 6 1.41 -2.15 -48.07
N LEU A 7 1.69 -3.19 -47.29
CA LEU A 7 0.92 -3.56 -46.09
C LEU A 7 1.09 -2.46 -45.04
N SER A 8 0.28 -1.42 -45.13
CA SER A 8 0.07 -0.44 -44.06
C SER A 8 -1.34 -0.66 -43.57
N ASP A 9 -1.51 -1.39 -42.47
CA ASP A 9 -2.64 -1.29 -41.54
C ASP A 9 -2.57 -2.41 -40.50
N PHE A 10 -1.84 -2.14 -39.42
CA PHE A 10 -2.17 -2.72 -38.12
C PHE A 10 -1.93 -1.61 -37.07
N PRO A 11 -2.99 -1.00 -36.51
CA PRO A 11 -2.83 -0.24 -35.28
C PRO A 11 -2.63 -1.27 -34.16
N SER A 12 -1.37 -1.63 -33.90
CA SER A 12 -1.00 -2.28 -32.63
C SER A 12 -1.14 -1.27 -31.50
N ALA A 13 -2.38 -1.00 -31.12
CA ALA A 13 -2.71 -0.47 -29.80
C ALA A 13 -2.67 -1.62 -28.78
N VAL A 14 -1.58 -2.38 -28.75
CA VAL A 14 -1.23 -3.16 -27.56
C VAL A 14 -0.54 -2.14 -26.67
N GLY A 15 -1.30 -1.59 -25.74
CA GLY A 15 -0.77 -0.73 -24.69
C GLY A 15 0.35 -1.47 -23.98
N VAL A 16 1.59 -1.20 -24.40
CA VAL A 16 2.79 -1.71 -23.76
C VAL A 16 2.73 -1.16 -22.34
N GLN A 17 2.33 -2.00 -21.38
CA GLN A 17 2.68 -1.79 -19.99
C GLN A 17 4.20 -1.67 -20.00
N ARG A 18 4.70 -0.43 -19.92
CA ARG A 18 6.13 -0.19 -19.81
C ARG A 18 6.58 -0.99 -18.59
N PRO A 19 7.62 -1.83 -18.69
CA PRO A 19 8.13 -2.54 -17.54
C PRO A 19 8.45 -1.50 -16.47
N MET A 20 7.84 -1.62 -15.29
CA MET A 20 8.22 -0.77 -14.17
C MET A 20 9.71 -1.02 -13.94
N GLY A 21 10.53 0.02 -14.07
CA GLY A 21 11.92 -0.05 -13.64
C GLY A 21 11.99 -0.37 -12.14
N ALA A 22 13.15 -0.81 -11.65
CA ALA A 22 13.34 -1.17 -10.24
C ALA A 22 12.79 -0.11 -9.27
N CYS A 23 12.97 1.18 -9.59
CA CYS A 23 12.39 2.29 -8.85
C CYS A 23 10.86 2.34 -8.85
N GLY A 24 10.22 2.02 -9.97
CA GLY A 24 8.76 1.92 -10.05
C GLY A 24 8.21 0.78 -9.18
N ILE A 25 8.92 -0.35 -9.16
CA ILE A 25 8.56 -1.50 -8.32
C ILE A 25 8.67 -1.15 -6.83
N MET A 26 9.78 -0.52 -6.42
CA MET A 26 9.94 -0.10 -5.01
C MET A 26 8.87 0.93 -4.60
N LYS A 27 8.61 1.95 -5.43
CA LYS A 27 7.54 2.93 -5.19
C LYS A 27 6.16 2.25 -5.11
N HIS A 28 5.92 1.22 -5.91
CA HIS A 28 4.67 0.47 -5.87
C HIS A 28 4.48 -0.31 -4.56
N PHE A 29 5.51 -1.03 -4.10
CA PHE A 29 5.45 -1.75 -2.83
C PHE A 29 5.32 -0.81 -1.63
N ALA A 30 6.05 0.32 -1.62
CA ALA A 30 5.86 1.35 -0.59
C ALA A 30 4.43 1.89 -0.57
N ALA A 31 3.81 2.10 -1.74
CA ALA A 31 2.41 2.53 -1.82
C ALA A 31 1.41 1.45 -1.35
N LEU A 32 1.76 0.16 -1.46
CA LEU A 32 0.95 -0.92 -0.89
C LEU A 32 1.07 -0.95 0.63
N GLY A 33 2.29 -0.88 1.17
CA GLY A 33 2.52 -0.81 2.63
C GLY A 33 1.82 0.38 3.29
N ALA A 34 1.88 1.56 2.65
CA ALA A 34 1.15 2.74 3.13
C ALA A 34 -0.39 2.52 3.18
N LYS A 35 -0.95 1.75 2.24
CA LYS A 35 -2.39 1.43 2.25
C LYS A 35 -2.75 0.42 3.32
N GLU A 36 -1.88 -0.55 3.58
CA GLU A 36 -2.06 -1.53 4.67
C GLU A 36 -2.08 -0.81 6.02
N ILE A 37 -1.13 0.11 6.26
CA ILE A 37 -1.10 0.99 7.45
C ILE A 37 -2.40 1.80 7.56
N GLU A 38 -2.88 2.41 6.46
CA GLU A 38 -4.14 3.17 6.48
C GLU A 38 -5.36 2.29 6.84
N GLU A 39 -5.39 1.05 6.37
CA GLU A 39 -6.44 0.09 6.70
C GLU A 39 -6.42 -0.31 8.17
N GLU A 40 -5.23 -0.54 8.73
CA GLU A 40 -5.04 -0.85 10.14
C GLU A 40 -5.38 0.34 11.05
N GLU A 41 -5.03 1.57 10.67
CA GLU A 41 -5.48 2.78 11.36
C GLU A 41 -7.00 2.90 11.38
N ARG A 42 -7.66 2.57 10.27
CA ARG A 42 -9.13 2.54 10.20
C ARG A 42 -9.71 1.47 11.14
N ARG A 43 -9.09 0.29 11.19
CA ARG A 43 -9.47 -0.78 12.11
C ARG A 43 -9.29 -0.36 13.57
N LEU A 44 -8.19 0.32 13.89
CA LEU A 44 -7.93 0.88 15.22
C LEU A 44 -9.01 1.89 15.61
N GLY A 45 -9.43 2.76 14.69
CA GLY A 45 -10.55 3.67 14.89
C GLY A 45 -11.87 2.96 15.19
N PHE A 46 -12.14 1.84 14.49
CA PHE A 46 -13.32 1.01 14.75
C PHE A 46 -13.27 0.33 16.13
N LEU A 47 -12.12 -0.22 16.52
CA LEU A 47 -11.93 -0.85 17.83
C LEU A 47 -12.08 0.18 18.96
N ASN A 48 -11.51 1.38 18.81
CA ASN A 48 -11.68 2.47 19.76
C ASN A 48 -13.15 2.91 19.91
N ASN A 49 -13.88 3.01 18.80
CA ASN A 49 -15.31 3.29 18.83
C ASN A 49 -16.11 2.16 19.50
N ARG A 50 -15.74 0.90 19.28
CA ARG A 50 -16.35 -0.23 19.98
C ARG A 50 -16.07 -0.18 21.48
N LEU A 51 -14.83 0.06 21.88
CA LEU A 51 -14.43 0.18 23.29
C LEU A 51 -15.22 1.27 24.01
N ARG A 52 -15.45 2.42 23.36
CA ARG A 52 -16.26 3.52 23.93
C ARG A 52 -17.72 3.14 24.20
N ASN A 53 -18.27 2.23 23.42
CA ASN A 53 -19.66 1.79 23.52
C ASN A 53 -19.80 0.45 24.28
N GLU A 54 -18.69 -0.17 24.68
CA GLU A 54 -18.70 -1.45 25.37
C GLU A 54 -18.94 -1.26 26.86
N SER A 55 -20.00 -1.90 27.36
CA SER A 55 -20.40 -1.85 28.76
C SER A 55 -19.89 -3.05 29.57
N ASP A 56 -19.54 -4.15 28.90
CA ASP A 56 -19.00 -5.34 29.54
C ASP A 56 -17.51 -5.13 29.89
N PRO A 57 -17.12 -5.14 31.17
CA PRO A 57 -15.73 -4.89 31.57
C PRO A 57 -14.74 -5.94 31.04
N VAL A 58 -15.18 -7.18 30.82
CA VAL A 58 -14.31 -8.25 30.30
C VAL A 58 -14.02 -8.00 28.82
N LYS A 59 -15.05 -7.65 28.03
CA LYS A 59 -14.89 -7.32 26.61
C LYS A 59 -14.16 -6.00 26.41
N ALA A 60 -14.39 -5.02 27.28
CA ALA A 60 -13.68 -3.76 27.26
C ALA A 60 -12.17 -3.98 27.50
N GLU A 61 -11.80 -4.84 28.44
CA GLU A 61 -10.39 -5.17 28.66
C GLU A 61 -9.78 -5.91 27.48
N GLN A 62 -10.50 -6.87 26.88
CA GLN A 62 -10.04 -7.53 25.66
C GLN A 62 -9.81 -6.53 24.51
N LEU A 63 -10.76 -5.61 24.30
CA LEU A 63 -10.63 -4.58 23.28
C LEU A 63 -9.44 -3.65 23.54
N ARG A 64 -9.13 -3.33 24.81
CA ARG A 64 -7.94 -2.55 25.16
C ARG A 64 -6.64 -3.27 24.81
N GLN A 65 -6.58 -4.58 25.06
CA GLN A 65 -5.43 -5.40 24.69
C GLN A 65 -5.28 -5.48 23.16
N ASP A 66 -6.38 -5.70 22.44
CA ASP A 66 -6.38 -5.74 20.97
C ASP A 66 -5.95 -4.40 20.37
N ILE A 67 -6.41 -3.27 20.93
CA ILE A 67 -6.02 -1.91 20.54
C ILE A 67 -4.52 -1.70 20.80
N ALA A 68 -4.02 -2.03 21.98
CA ALA A 68 -2.62 -1.84 22.33
C ALA A 68 -1.69 -2.70 21.47
N ALA A 69 -2.09 -3.94 21.14
CA ALA A 69 -1.34 -4.80 20.23
C ALA A 69 -1.28 -4.18 18.82
N LEU A 70 -2.43 -3.75 18.29
CA LEU A 70 -2.51 -3.13 16.96
C LEU A 70 -1.74 -1.79 16.90
N GLU A 71 -1.74 -1.00 17.97
CA GLU A 71 -0.95 0.24 18.04
C GLU A 71 0.56 -0.05 17.99
N ALA A 72 1.03 -1.10 18.65
CA ALA A 72 2.44 -1.50 18.62
C ALA A 72 2.85 -2.02 17.24
N GLU A 73 1.99 -2.80 16.57
CA GLU A 73 2.19 -3.25 15.19
C GLU A 73 2.26 -2.06 14.22
N LEU A 74 1.29 -1.15 14.29
CA LEU A 74 1.25 0.07 13.49
C LEU A 74 2.48 0.97 13.70
N GLU A 75 2.99 1.08 14.93
CA GLU A 75 4.21 1.84 15.21
C GLU A 75 5.42 1.24 14.50
N SER A 76 5.58 -0.09 14.57
CA SER A 76 6.62 -0.82 13.85
C SER A 76 6.50 -0.63 12.33
N ASP A 77 5.29 -0.75 11.79
CA ASP A 77 5.05 -0.67 10.35
C ASP A 77 5.26 0.75 9.80
N ARG A 78 4.88 1.79 10.55
CA ARG A 78 5.20 3.19 10.21
C ARG A 78 6.70 3.45 10.17
N LEU A 79 7.46 2.87 11.09
CA LEU A 79 8.93 2.96 11.08
C LEU A 79 9.51 2.23 9.86
N ALA A 80 9.04 1.02 9.57
CA ALA A 80 9.47 0.26 8.40
C ALA A 80 9.15 1.00 7.08
N GLN A 81 7.96 1.57 6.98
CA GLN A 81 7.52 2.38 5.84
C GLN A 81 8.43 3.60 5.65
N THR A 82 8.80 4.28 6.73
CA THR A 82 9.72 5.43 6.67
C THR A 82 11.08 5.01 6.12
N VAL A 83 11.63 3.88 6.59
CA VAL A 83 12.92 3.34 6.09
C VAL A 83 12.85 3.03 4.59
N ILE A 84 11.75 2.43 4.13
CA ILE A 84 11.54 2.12 2.72
C ILE A 84 11.46 3.41 1.88
N GLU A 85 10.74 4.43 2.35
CA GLU A 85 10.61 5.72 1.66
C GLU A 85 11.94 6.46 1.58
N GLU A 86 12.76 6.42 2.63
CA GLU A 86 14.12 6.95 2.63
C GLU A 86 15.01 6.21 1.63
N GLU A 87 14.94 4.87 1.57
CA GLU A 87 15.71 4.08 0.62
C GLU A 87 15.30 4.35 -0.83
N ILE A 88 14.00 4.51 -1.08
CA ILE A 88 13.48 4.93 -2.39
C ILE A 88 14.01 6.31 -2.76
N SER A 89 13.91 7.28 -1.85
CA SER A 89 14.40 8.65 -2.10
C SER A 89 15.90 8.66 -2.41
N ALA A 90 16.69 7.89 -1.64
CA ALA A 90 18.13 7.78 -1.84
C ALA A 90 18.52 7.12 -3.18
N ARG A 91 17.77 6.12 -3.65
CA ARG A 91 18.09 5.35 -4.86
C ARG A 91 17.44 5.88 -6.13
N CYS A 92 16.27 6.49 -6.01
CA CYS A 92 15.40 6.83 -7.13
C CYS A 92 15.11 8.33 -7.23
N GLY A 93 15.57 9.12 -6.28
CA GLY A 93 15.21 10.53 -6.14
C GLY A 93 13.79 10.71 -5.58
N PRO A 94 13.46 11.94 -5.15
CA PRO A 94 12.11 12.29 -4.70
C PRO A 94 11.07 11.96 -5.78
#